data_AF-A0A9D0ZRF3-F1
#
_entry.id   AF-A0A9D0ZRF3-F1
#
_cell.length_a   1.000
_cell.length_b   1.000
_cell.length_c   1.000
_cell.angle_alpha   90.00
_cell.angle_beta   90.00
_cell.angle_gamma   90.00
#
_symmetry.space_group_name_H-M   'P 1'
#
loop_
_entity.id
_entity.type
_entity.pdbx_description
1 polymer ?
#
loop_
_entity_poly.entity_id
_entity_poly.type
_entity_poly.pdbx_seq_one_letter_code
_entity_poly.pdbx_strand_id
1 'polypeptide(L)'
;MKNRKRKGMNDMRVNVTKREKVYQYKFEIAKINGKRKFINKSGFRTKNEAYIAGMKAYEEYINGGVNKKTNMTYADYLDYWMSEYFEINFKYSTAKRYKETFKTIKAELGKYMLYSITPCLLNQALLKLSQKVKTNDSLRIYQKVIKSSFRDATNYFGFLKHNPAVELSIPRVLSYGLKKTE
;
A
#
# COMPACT_ATOMS: atom_id res chain seq x y z
N MET A 1 42.73 29.67 -15.38
CA MET A 1 41.74 28.57 -15.25
C MET A 1 41.32 28.43 -13.79
N LYS A 2 40.12 28.88 -13.40
CA LYS A 2 39.67 28.82 -12.00
C LYS A 2 38.93 27.51 -11.73
N ASN A 3 39.61 26.58 -11.07
CA ASN A 3 39.05 25.37 -10.48
C ASN A 3 37.98 25.74 -9.44
N ARG A 4 36.70 25.60 -9.81
CA ARG A 4 35.60 25.61 -8.84
C ARG A 4 35.52 24.24 -8.18
N LYS A 5 36.07 24.18 -6.96
CA LYS A 5 35.92 23.10 -5.99
C LYS A 5 34.51 22.52 -6.05
N ARG A 6 34.41 21.21 -6.33
CA ARG A 6 33.21 20.39 -6.13
C ARG A 6 32.79 20.55 -4.67
N LYS A 7 31.78 21.38 -4.42
CA LYS A 7 31.18 21.55 -3.10
C LYS A 7 30.35 20.30 -2.83
N GLY A 8 30.57 19.73 -1.65
CA GLY A 8 30.10 18.43 -1.21
C GLY A 8 28.65 18.11 -1.53
N MET A 9 28.48 16.82 -1.78
CA MET A 9 27.26 16.06 -1.97
C MET A 9 26.34 16.18 -0.75
N ASN A 10 25.62 17.30 -0.61
CA ASN A 10 24.45 17.35 0.26
C ASN A 10 23.26 16.88 -0.58
N ASP A 11 22.95 15.60 -0.42
CA ASP A 11 21.78 14.87 -0.95
C ASP A 11 20.47 15.43 -0.36
N MET A 12 20.16 16.70 -0.64
CA MET A 12 18.82 17.24 -0.43
C MET A 12 18.02 17.03 -1.72
N ARG A 13 17.22 15.96 -1.72
CA ARG A 13 16.26 15.59 -2.79
C ARG A 13 15.30 16.74 -3.16
N VAL A 14 15.10 17.69 -2.24
CA VAL A 14 14.27 18.89 -2.39
C VAL A 14 15.07 20.12 -1.96
N ASN A 15 15.23 21.10 -2.85
CA ASN A 15 15.87 22.38 -2.55
C ASN A 15 14.83 23.42 -2.13
N VAL A 16 15.07 24.14 -1.04
CA VAL A 16 14.22 25.26 -0.61
C VAL A 16 14.97 26.58 -0.73
N THR A 17 14.39 27.53 -1.44
CA THR A 17 14.94 28.86 -1.69
C THR A 17 13.99 29.93 -1.18
N LYS A 18 14.52 30.97 -0.51
CA LYS A 18 13.76 32.15 -0.13
C LYS A 18 13.52 33.03 -1.37
N ARG A 19 12.29 33.52 -1.53
CA ARG A 19 11.82 34.43 -2.59
C ARG A 19 11.16 35.63 -1.92
N GLU A 20 11.88 36.74 -1.83
CA GLU A 20 11.40 37.95 -1.15
C GLU A 20 10.82 37.65 0.25
N LYS A 21 9.49 37.64 0.38
CA LYS A 21 8.74 37.38 1.62
C LYS A 21 8.29 35.93 1.81
N VAL A 22 8.44 35.07 0.80
CA VAL A 22 7.96 33.68 0.81
C VAL A 22 9.09 32.68 0.53
N TYR A 23 8.80 31.39 0.68
CA TYR A 23 9.69 30.29 0.35
C TYR A 23 9.13 29.47 -0.82
N GLN A 24 10.06 28.86 -1.57
CA GLN A 24 9.77 28.01 -2.72
C GLN A 24 10.55 26.70 -2.57
N TYR A 25 9.93 25.57 -2.87
CA TYR A 25 10.65 24.31 -3.08
C TYR A 25 10.94 24.08 -4.56
N LYS A 26 12.00 23.34 -4.87
CA LYS A 26 12.38 22.93 -6.22
C LYS A 26 13.13 21.60 -6.19
N PHE A 27 12.75 20.65 -7.02
CA PHE A 27 13.50 19.42 -7.26
C PHE A 27 13.52 19.07 -8.75
N GLU A 28 14.55 18.34 -9.16
CA GLU A 28 14.74 17.91 -10.55
C GLU A 28 13.93 16.64 -10.85
N ILE A 29 13.35 16.60 -12.04
CA ILE A 29 12.64 15.42 -12.56
C ILE A 29 13.35 14.85 -13.79
N ALA A 30 12.94 13.66 -14.23
CA ALA A 30 13.40 13.02 -15.45
C ALA A 30 13.39 13.99 -16.64
N LYS A 31 14.43 13.90 -17.48
CA LYS A 31 14.54 14.73 -18.68
C LYS A 31 13.40 14.40 -19.62
N ILE A 32 12.67 15.43 -20.06
CA ILE A 32 11.64 15.31 -21.08
C ILE A 32 12.23 15.91 -22.35
N ASN A 33 12.31 15.11 -23.43
CA ASN A 33 12.94 15.49 -24.70
C ASN A 33 14.41 15.96 -24.54
N GLY A 34 15.19 15.25 -23.70
CA GLY A 34 16.60 15.58 -23.43
C GLY A 34 16.83 16.85 -22.61
N LYS A 35 15.78 17.63 -22.31
CA LYS A 35 15.87 18.88 -21.54
C LYS A 35 15.63 18.64 -20.06
N ARG A 36 16.45 19.29 -19.22
CA ARG A 36 16.29 19.29 -17.76
C ARG A 36 14.96 19.94 -17.37
N LYS A 37 14.20 19.29 -16.50
CA LYS A 37 12.90 19.77 -16.00
C LYS A 37 12.88 19.74 -14.48
N PHE A 38 12.03 20.56 -13.89
CA PHE A 38 11.90 20.69 -12.44
C PHE A 38 10.44 20.83 -12.05
N ILE A 39 10.07 20.24 -10.91
CA ILE A 39 8.83 20.57 -10.21
C ILE A 39 9.19 21.59 -9.11
N ASN A 40 8.41 22.65 -9.01
CA ASN A 40 8.61 23.69 -8.02
C ASN A 40 7.29 24.40 -7.70
N LYS A 41 7.14 24.87 -6.46
CA LYS A 41 5.99 25.66 -6.00
C LYS A 41 6.44 26.69 -4.98
N SER A 42 5.92 27.90 -5.07
CA SER A 42 6.19 29.02 -4.15
C SER A 42 4.95 29.38 -3.34
N GLY A 43 5.08 30.35 -2.42
CA GLY A 43 3.97 30.89 -1.62
C GLY A 43 3.95 30.43 -0.16
N PHE A 44 4.97 29.69 0.28
CA PHE A 44 5.06 29.20 1.66
C PHE A 44 5.60 30.30 2.58
N ARG A 45 5.04 30.44 3.78
CA ARG A 45 5.46 31.48 4.73
C ARG A 45 6.78 31.14 5.39
N THR A 46 7.07 29.85 5.58
CA THR A 46 8.29 29.39 6.25
C THR A 46 9.09 28.41 5.39
N LYS A 47 10.41 28.34 5.67
CA LYS A 47 11.31 27.37 5.02
C LYS A 47 10.86 25.92 5.26
N ASN A 48 10.40 25.62 6.49
CA ASN A 48 9.97 24.28 6.87
C ASN A 48 8.70 23.86 6.14
N GLU A 49 7.73 24.77 6.01
CA GLU A 49 6.51 24.54 5.25
C GLU A 49 6.80 24.24 3.77
N ALA A 50 7.68 25.02 3.14
CA ALA A 50 8.15 24.75 1.79
C ALA A 50 8.85 23.38 1.67
N TYR A 51 9.66 23.02 2.68
CA TYR A 51 10.36 21.74 2.70
C TYR A 51 9.39 20.55 2.78
N ILE A 52 8.44 20.58 3.72
CA ILE A 52 7.43 19.51 3.90
C ILE A 52 6.60 19.37 2.62
N ALA A 53 6.12 20.48 2.05
CA ALA A 53 5.35 20.46 0.81
C ALA A 53 6.19 19.93 -0.37
N GLY A 54 7.47 20.28 -0.44
CA GLY A 54 8.38 19.81 -1.46
C GLY A 54 8.72 18.33 -1.32
N MET A 55 8.88 17.83 -0.09
CA MET A 55 9.07 16.40 0.19
C MET A 55 7.85 15.59 -0.25
N LYS A 56 6.64 16.05 0.06
CA LYS A 56 5.40 15.41 -0.40
C LYS A 56 5.30 15.39 -1.94
N ALA A 57 5.58 16.52 -2.59
CA ALA A 57 5.57 16.59 -4.06
C ALA A 57 6.66 15.70 -4.70
N TYR A 58 7.83 15.57 -4.06
CA TYR A 58 8.88 14.66 -4.50
C TYR A 58 8.46 13.20 -4.33
N GLU A 59 7.86 12.84 -3.20
CA GLU A 59 7.29 11.51 -2.97
C GLU A 59 6.19 11.18 -3.97
N GLU A 60 5.29 12.11 -4.28
CA GLU A 60 4.29 11.95 -5.33
C GLU A 60 4.97 11.71 -6.68
N TYR A 61 6.00 12.49 -7.03
CA TYR A 61 6.72 12.34 -8.29
C TYR A 61 7.41 10.96 -8.42
N ILE A 62 8.18 10.54 -7.41
CA ILE A 62 8.89 9.24 -7.45
C ILE A 62 7.94 8.04 -7.37
N ASN A 63 6.77 8.20 -6.75
CA ASN A 63 5.75 7.15 -6.64
C ASN A 63 4.67 7.24 -7.73
N GLY A 64 4.86 8.09 -8.76
CA GLY A 64 3.98 8.17 -9.93
C GLY A 64 2.59 8.77 -9.66
N GLY A 65 2.45 9.67 -8.70
CA GLY A 65 1.18 10.29 -8.31
C GLY A 65 0.28 9.38 -7.46
N VAL A 66 0.72 8.15 -7.17
CA VAL A 66 0.05 7.27 -6.22
C VAL A 66 0.40 7.74 -4.82
N ASN A 67 -0.29 8.78 -4.36
CA ASN A 67 -0.38 9.11 -2.94
C ASN A 67 -1.11 7.95 -2.28
N LYS A 68 -0.36 6.90 -1.94
CA LYS A 68 -0.90 5.67 -1.39
C LYS A 68 -1.56 6.05 -0.08
N LYS A 69 -2.90 6.06 -0.06
CA LYS A 69 -3.69 6.06 1.16
C LYS A 69 -3.35 4.77 1.92
N THR A 70 -2.19 4.72 2.56
CA THR A 70 -1.80 3.65 3.47
C THR A 70 -2.64 3.74 4.74
N ASN A 71 -3.23 4.91 5.02
CA ASN A 71 -4.07 5.14 6.18
C ASN A 71 -5.51 4.66 6.00
N MET A 72 -5.73 3.51 5.36
CA MET A 72 -7.03 2.85 5.34
C MET A 72 -6.98 1.54 6.11
N THR A 73 -8.09 1.21 6.77
CA THR A 73 -8.24 -0.11 7.36
C THR A 73 -8.39 -1.15 6.25
N TYR A 74 -8.12 -2.42 6.57
CA TYR A 74 -8.34 -3.49 5.61
C TYR A 74 -9.82 -3.65 5.25
N ALA A 75 -10.74 -3.28 6.16
CA ALA A 75 -12.17 -3.25 5.86
C ALA A 75 -12.50 -2.22 4.77
N ASP A 76 -12.01 -0.99 4.92
CA ASP A 76 -12.20 0.08 3.94
C ASP A 76 -11.56 -0.29 2.60
N TYR A 77 -10.38 -0.91 2.66
CA TYR A 77 -9.68 -1.38 1.47
C TYR A 77 -10.49 -2.43 0.69
N LEU A 78 -11.11 -3.39 1.37
CA LEU A 78 -11.91 -4.41 0.68
C LEU A 78 -13.11 -3.80 -0.04
N ASP A 79 -13.77 -2.80 0.54
CA ASP A 79 -14.88 -2.10 -0.12
C ASP A 79 -14.40 -1.31 -1.34
N TYR A 80 -13.31 -0.56 -1.18
CA TYR A 80 -12.66 0.16 -2.28
C TYR A 80 -12.21 -0.78 -3.41
N TRP A 81 -11.58 -1.90 -3.07
CA TRP A 81 -11.12 -2.90 -4.05
C TRP A 81 -12.29 -3.52 -4.82
N MET A 82 -13.43 -3.74 -4.16
CA MET A 82 -14.63 -4.27 -4.80
C MET A 82 -15.22 -3.27 -5.81
N SER A 83 -15.40 -2.00 -5.43
CA SER A 83 -16.01 -0.99 -6.30
C SER A 83 -15.10 -0.55 -7.45
N GLU A 84 -13.84 -0.25 -7.15
CA GLU A 84 -12.94 0.42 -8.11
C GLU A 84 -12.21 -0.55 -9.03
N TYR A 85 -12.24 -1.84 -8.74
CA TYR A 85 -11.49 -2.82 -9.51
C TYR A 85 -12.29 -4.11 -9.75
N PHE A 86 -12.77 -4.76 -8.70
CA PHE A 86 -13.26 -6.12 -8.86
C PHE A 86 -14.57 -6.20 -9.65
N GLU A 87 -15.56 -5.35 -9.35
CA GLU A 87 -16.85 -5.30 -10.06
C GLU A 87 -16.71 -4.86 -11.53
N ILE A 88 -15.65 -4.10 -11.85
CA ILE A 88 -15.35 -3.65 -13.22
C ILE A 88 -14.70 -4.76 -14.05
N ASN A 89 -13.80 -5.54 -13.43
CA ASN A 89 -12.95 -6.51 -14.14
C ASN A 89 -13.50 -7.94 -14.13
N PHE A 90 -14.48 -8.26 -13.27
CA PHE A 90 -14.98 -9.63 -13.08
C PHE A 90 -16.49 -9.75 -13.25
N LYS A 91 -16.96 -10.95 -13.62
CA LYS A 91 -18.39 -11.26 -13.74
C LYS A 91 -19.13 -11.03 -12.41
N TYR A 92 -20.35 -10.51 -12.50
CA TYR A 92 -21.23 -10.22 -11.35
C TYR A 92 -21.33 -11.38 -10.34
N SER A 93 -21.52 -12.62 -10.82
CA SER A 93 -21.63 -13.79 -9.95
C SER A 93 -20.37 -14.06 -9.11
N THR A 94 -19.19 -13.74 -9.66
CA THR A 94 -17.92 -13.88 -8.96
C THR A 94 -17.75 -12.77 -7.93
N ALA A 95 -18.07 -11.53 -8.31
CA ALA A 95 -18.04 -10.38 -7.40
C ALA A 95 -18.99 -10.58 -6.21
N LYS A 96 -20.23 -11.05 -6.46
CA LYS A 96 -21.21 -11.38 -5.42
C LYS A 96 -20.66 -12.42 -4.44
N ARG A 97 -20.13 -13.55 -4.94
CA ARG A 97 -19.54 -14.61 -4.11
C ARG A 97 -18.36 -14.10 -3.27
N TYR A 98 -17.53 -13.21 -3.81
CA TYR A 98 -16.42 -12.60 -3.05
C TYR A 98 -16.95 -11.66 -1.96
N LYS A 99 -17.91 -10.82 -2.29
CA LYS A 99 -18.54 -9.86 -1.35
C LYS A 99 -19.20 -10.57 -0.16
N GLU A 100 -19.80 -11.74 -0.36
CA GLU A 100 -20.36 -12.56 0.72
C GLU A 100 -19.30 -12.98 1.76
N THR A 101 -18.03 -13.12 1.35
CA THR A 101 -16.93 -13.49 2.28
C THR A 101 -16.45 -12.31 3.12
N PHE A 102 -16.71 -11.07 2.69
CA PHE A 102 -16.12 -9.88 3.31
C PHE A 102 -16.56 -9.72 4.76
N LYS A 103 -17.81 -10.05 5.10
CA LYS A 103 -18.30 -9.96 6.48
C LYS A 103 -17.40 -10.76 7.43
N THR A 104 -17.08 -12.01 7.08
CA THR A 104 -16.25 -12.88 7.92
C THR A 104 -14.78 -12.44 7.91
N ILE A 105 -14.25 -12.02 6.76
CA ILE A 105 -12.86 -11.55 6.65
C ILE A 105 -12.67 -10.26 7.46
N LYS A 106 -13.61 -9.31 7.36
CA LYS A 106 -13.57 -8.04 8.09
C LYS A 106 -13.66 -8.23 9.60
N ALA A 107 -14.40 -9.24 10.07
CA ALA A 107 -14.43 -9.58 11.49
C ALA A 107 -13.05 -9.97 12.04
N GLU A 108 -12.20 -10.61 11.23
CA GLU A 108 -10.87 -11.04 11.65
C GLU A 108 -9.77 -10.00 11.36
N LEU A 109 -9.79 -9.41 10.16
CA LEU A 109 -8.70 -8.58 9.63
C LEU A 109 -9.09 -7.11 9.46
N GLY A 110 -10.38 -6.79 9.45
CA GLY A 110 -10.90 -5.50 9.01
C GLY A 110 -10.43 -4.32 9.85
N LYS A 111 -10.23 -4.52 11.17
CA LYS A 111 -9.78 -3.47 12.10
C LYS A 111 -8.31 -3.06 11.94
N TYR A 112 -7.50 -3.87 11.26
CA TYR A 112 -6.08 -3.59 11.10
C TYR A 112 -5.86 -2.64 9.92
N MET A 113 -4.86 -1.78 10.04
CA MET A 113 -4.44 -0.96 8.91
C MET A 113 -3.91 -1.85 7.80
N LEU A 114 -4.22 -1.54 6.55
CA LEU A 114 -3.80 -2.35 5.40
C LEU A 114 -2.27 -2.59 5.41
N TYR A 115 -1.48 -1.55 5.73
CA TYR A 115 -0.01 -1.64 5.78
C TYR A 115 0.55 -2.39 6.98
N SER A 116 -0.23 -2.59 8.05
CA SER A 116 0.24 -3.25 9.28
C SER A 116 0.00 -4.76 9.27
N ILE A 117 -0.71 -5.29 8.26
CA ILE A 117 -1.01 -6.72 8.18
C ILE A 117 0.23 -7.50 7.76
N THR A 118 0.64 -8.43 8.62
CA THR A 118 1.82 -9.28 8.43
C THR A 118 1.42 -10.71 8.02
N PRO A 119 2.35 -11.50 7.44
CA PRO A 119 2.10 -12.91 7.15
C PRO A 119 1.66 -13.72 8.38
N CYS A 120 2.20 -13.41 9.56
CA CYS A 120 1.81 -14.07 10.82
C CYS A 120 0.33 -13.82 11.14
N LEU A 121 -0.11 -12.55 11.06
CA LEU A 121 -1.50 -12.18 11.31
C LEU A 121 -2.46 -12.84 10.29
N LEU A 122 -2.06 -12.93 9.02
CA LEU A 122 -2.84 -13.62 7.99
C LEU A 122 -3.01 -15.11 8.29
N ASN A 123 -1.94 -15.78 8.73
CA ASN A 123 -2.02 -17.20 9.13
C ASN A 123 -2.94 -17.39 10.35
N GLN A 124 -2.85 -16.52 11.35
CA GLN A 124 -3.75 -16.55 12.51
C GLN A 124 -5.21 -16.32 12.11
N ALA A 125 -5.48 -15.35 11.23
CA ALA A 125 -6.83 -15.11 10.73
C ALA A 125 -7.35 -16.31 9.93
N LEU A 126 -6.52 -16.93 9.08
CA LEU A 126 -6.92 -18.10 8.31
C LEU A 126 -7.22 -19.31 9.20
N LEU A 127 -6.49 -19.50 10.30
CA LEU A 127 -6.79 -20.50 11.32
C LEU A 127 -8.12 -20.23 12.04
N LYS A 128 -8.42 -18.97 12.37
CA LYS A 128 -9.74 -18.63 12.97
C LYS A 128 -10.88 -18.85 11.97
N LEU A 129 -10.65 -18.55 10.70
CA LEU A 129 -11.62 -18.84 9.64
C LEU A 129 -11.82 -20.35 9.46
N SER A 130 -10.76 -21.16 9.58
CA SER A 130 -10.85 -22.62 9.46
C SER A 130 -11.74 -23.25 10.52
N GLN A 131 -11.81 -22.66 11.71
CA GLN A 131 -12.71 -23.08 12.79
C GLN A 131 -14.19 -22.73 12.53
N LYS A 132 -14.46 -21.76 11.65
CA LYS A 132 -15.81 -21.27 11.34
C LYS A 132 -16.44 -21.94 10.12
N VAL A 133 -15.66 -22.69 9.33
CA VAL A 133 -16.11 -23.29 8.08
C VAL A 133 -16.09 -24.81 8.17
N LYS A 134 -17.06 -25.44 7.49
CA LYS A 134 -17.23 -26.90 7.53
C LYS A 134 -16.28 -27.66 6.60
N THR A 135 -15.75 -27.00 5.57
CA THR A 135 -14.99 -27.66 4.50
C THR A 135 -13.74 -26.87 4.09
N ASN A 136 -12.71 -27.59 3.65
CA ASN A 136 -11.50 -26.99 3.07
C ASN A 136 -11.80 -26.15 1.83
N ASP A 137 -12.82 -26.51 1.05
CA ASP A 137 -13.20 -25.73 -0.14
C ASP A 137 -13.81 -24.38 0.24
N SER A 138 -14.59 -24.32 1.32
CA SER A 138 -15.05 -23.05 1.87
C SER A 138 -13.87 -22.18 2.32
N LEU A 139 -12.88 -22.78 3.00
CA LEU A 139 -11.66 -22.08 3.43
C LEU A 139 -10.83 -21.55 2.25
N ARG A 140 -10.75 -22.31 1.15
CA ARG A 140 -10.08 -21.90 -0.09
C ARG A 140 -10.65 -20.60 -0.65
N ILE A 141 -11.95 -20.37 -0.53
CA ILE A 141 -12.58 -19.13 -1.01
C ILE A 141 -12.04 -17.94 -0.22
N TYR A 142 -12.02 -18.01 1.11
CA TYR A 142 -11.48 -16.93 1.95
C TYR A 142 -10.00 -16.68 1.66
N GLN A 143 -9.20 -17.74 1.59
CA GLN A 143 -7.79 -17.64 1.22
C GLN A 143 -7.62 -16.96 -0.14
N LYS A 144 -8.42 -17.35 -1.14
CA LYS A 144 -8.36 -16.78 -2.49
C LYS A 144 -8.66 -15.28 -2.48
N VAL A 145 -9.67 -14.85 -1.73
CA VAL A 145 -10.03 -13.42 -1.58
C VAL A 145 -8.89 -12.64 -0.92
N ILE A 146 -8.34 -13.16 0.18
CA ILE A 146 -7.21 -12.54 0.89
C ILE A 146 -6.00 -12.42 -0.04
N LYS A 147 -5.58 -13.51 -0.70
CA LYS A 147 -4.42 -13.48 -1.61
C LYS A 147 -4.64 -12.53 -2.80
N SER A 148 -5.84 -12.50 -3.37
CA SER A 148 -6.15 -11.65 -4.53
C SER A 148 -6.13 -10.18 -4.14
N SER A 149 -6.83 -9.81 -3.06
CA SER A 149 -6.85 -8.43 -2.58
C SER A 149 -5.45 -7.93 -2.21
N PHE A 150 -4.64 -8.69 -1.47
CA PHE A 150 -3.27 -8.26 -1.16
C PHE A 150 -2.34 -8.21 -2.38
N ARG A 151 -2.53 -9.09 -3.37
CA ARG A 151 -1.81 -9.02 -4.64
C ARG A 151 -2.15 -7.73 -5.37
N ASP A 152 -3.43 -7.36 -5.45
CA ASP A 152 -3.86 -6.19 -6.19
C ASP A 152 -3.50 -4.90 -5.43
N ALA A 153 -3.58 -4.90 -4.09
CA ALA A 153 -3.05 -3.85 -3.22
C ALA A 153 -1.57 -3.56 -3.49
N THR A 154 -0.78 -4.61 -3.78
CA THR A 154 0.66 -4.49 -4.03
C THR A 154 0.97 -4.13 -5.48
N ASN A 155 0.36 -4.83 -6.43
CA ASN A 155 0.77 -4.79 -7.83
C ASN A 155 -0.03 -3.77 -8.65
N TYR A 156 -1.33 -3.62 -8.38
CA TYR A 156 -2.21 -2.74 -9.15
C TYR A 156 -2.25 -1.35 -8.53
N PHE A 157 -2.63 -1.25 -7.25
CA PHE A 157 -2.72 0.05 -6.56
C PHE A 157 -1.39 0.52 -5.99
N GLY A 158 -0.44 -0.39 -5.82
CA GLY A 158 0.82 -0.10 -5.17
C GLY A 158 0.74 0.16 -3.67
N PHE A 159 -0.42 0.21 -3.02
CA PHE A 159 -0.58 0.55 -1.59
C PHE A 159 0.42 -0.14 -0.65
N LEU A 160 0.90 -1.34 -1.00
CA LEU A 160 1.92 -2.07 -0.28
C LEU A 160 3.22 -2.18 -1.09
N LYS A 161 4.37 -2.15 -0.38
CA LYS A 161 5.68 -2.44 -0.99
C LYS A 161 5.89 -3.94 -1.24
N HIS A 162 5.38 -4.76 -0.33
CA HIS A 162 5.49 -6.22 -0.38
C HIS A 162 4.13 -6.83 -0.08
N ASN A 163 3.80 -7.92 -0.78
CA ASN A 163 2.56 -8.65 -0.56
C ASN A 163 2.72 -9.62 0.63
N PRO A 164 2.03 -9.41 1.77
CA PRO A 164 2.15 -10.28 2.93
C PRO A 164 1.46 -11.65 2.74
N ALA A 165 0.63 -11.81 1.72
CA ALA A 165 -0.19 -13.00 1.49
C ALA A 165 0.42 -13.99 0.48
N VAL A 166 1.64 -13.74 -0.04
CA VAL A 166 2.28 -14.59 -1.07
C VAL A 166 2.33 -16.05 -0.63
N GLU A 167 2.88 -16.29 0.55
CA GLU A 167 3.07 -17.63 1.13
C GLU A 167 1.88 -18.12 1.96
N LEU A 168 0.75 -17.38 1.96
CA LEU A 168 -0.43 -17.80 2.71
C LEU A 168 -0.94 -19.12 2.13
N SER A 169 -0.90 -20.17 2.95
CA SER A 169 -1.28 -21.55 2.61
C SER A 169 -2.36 -22.04 3.57
N ILE A 170 -3.13 -23.04 3.15
CA ILE A 170 -4.18 -23.62 3.98
C ILE A 170 -3.51 -24.41 5.10
N PRO A 171 -3.91 -24.21 6.37
CA PRO A 171 -3.41 -25.01 7.47
C PRO A 171 -3.64 -26.50 7.22
N ARG A 172 -2.59 -27.31 7.39
CA ARG A 172 -2.68 -28.78 7.29
C ARG A 172 -3.53 -29.39 8.41
N VAL A 173 -3.61 -28.71 9.55
CA VAL A 173 -4.41 -29.11 10.71
C VAL A 173 -5.35 -27.96 11.03
N LEU A 174 -6.65 -28.26 11.08
CA LEU A 174 -7.72 -27.26 11.30
C LEU A 174 -7.89 -26.88 12.79
N SER A 175 -7.05 -27.43 13.67
CA SER A 175 -6.99 -27.14 15.10
C SER A 175 -5.56 -27.35 15.65
N TYR A 176 -5.15 -26.54 16.62
CA TYR A 176 -4.04 -26.90 17.52
C TYR A 176 -4.58 -27.91 18.53
N GLY A 177 -4.87 -29.14 18.08
CA GLY A 177 -4.78 -30.26 19.00
C GLY A 177 -3.29 -30.39 19.33
N LEU A 178 -2.89 -30.11 20.57
CA LEU A 178 -1.59 -30.56 21.06
C LEU A 178 -1.48 -32.03 20.66
N LYS A 179 -0.50 -32.38 19.82
CA LYS A 179 -0.19 -33.78 19.58
C LYS A 179 -0.01 -34.38 20.97
N LYS A 180 -0.90 -35.27 21.39
CA LYS A 180 -0.62 -36.11 22.54
C LYS A 180 0.68 -36.82 22.17
N THR A 181 1.73 -36.49 22.89
CA THR A 181 2.92 -37.33 22.96
C THR A 181 2.47 -38.61 23.66
N GLU A 182 2.20 -39.64 22.87
CA GLU A 182 2.24 -41.04 23.29
C GLU A 182 3.61 -41.61 22.90
#